data_AF-A0A6J4X1E7-F1
#
_entry.id   AF-A0A6J4X1E7-F1
#
_cell.length_a   1.000
_cell.length_b   1.000
_cell.length_c   1.000
_cell.angle_alpha   90.00
_cell.angle_beta   90.00
_cell.angle_gamma   90.00
#
_symmetry.space_group_name_H-M   'P 1'
#
loop_
_entity.id
_entity.type
_entity.pdbx_description
1 polymer ?
#
loop_
_entity_poly.entity_id
_entity_poly.type
_entity_poly.pdbx_seq_one_letter_code
_entity_poly.pdbx_strand_id
1 'polypeptide(L)'
;MKDAEKRIEDEDQHEHDDGIMAFIIAIHNFLEDLDDIHLNIFLADWPAANCRIRPVVPHALPVLSWMPEAVKTAGKKAESIVNKLASLANQFAWGQTYSTEDFGIGFLEKYGWTELIGMRGPITSNRIACGFLILGSQIEYPRHSHAAEEVYVPLTGPTLWMRGNKDWESRTPYLPIYHAPRVPHAMRTETVPLLALYLWRGGNLIEKSHIE
;
A
#
# COMPACT_ATOMS: atom_id res chain seq x y z
N MET A 1 -32.94 -6.27 -25.40
CA MET A 1 -31.59 -5.69 -25.50
C MET A 1 -31.18 -5.03 -24.20
N LYS A 2 -31.86 -3.97 -23.73
CA LYS A 2 -31.54 -3.30 -22.45
C LYS A 2 -31.48 -4.21 -21.22
N ASP A 3 -32.37 -5.21 -21.13
CA ASP A 3 -32.38 -6.16 -19.98
C ASP A 3 -31.25 -7.19 -20.03
N ALA A 4 -30.65 -7.43 -21.19
CA ALA A 4 -29.51 -8.34 -21.35
C ALA A 4 -28.19 -7.60 -21.10
N GLU A 5 -28.06 -6.37 -21.61
CA GLU A 5 -26.91 -5.49 -21.36
C GLU A 5 -26.74 -5.22 -19.86
N LYS A 6 -27.83 -4.87 -19.16
CA LYS A 6 -27.80 -4.64 -17.71
C LYS A 6 -27.40 -5.88 -16.90
N ARG A 7 -27.83 -7.08 -17.33
CA ARG A 7 -27.45 -8.33 -16.65
C ARG A 7 -25.96 -8.63 -16.79
N ILE A 8 -25.39 -8.38 -17.96
CA ILE A 8 -23.96 -8.56 -18.21
C ILE A 8 -23.15 -7.55 -17.36
N GLU A 9 -23.58 -6.29 -17.30
CA GLU A 9 -22.95 -5.28 -16.44
C GLU A 9 -23.03 -5.63 -14.95
N ASP A 10 -24.17 -6.16 -14.48
CA ASP A 10 -24.35 -6.61 -13.10
C ASP A 10 -23.48 -7.87 -12.78
N GLU A 11 -23.32 -8.79 -13.73
CA GLU A 11 -22.45 -9.98 -13.61
C GLU A 11 -20.96 -9.61 -13.57
N ASP A 12 -20.50 -8.75 -14.50
CA ASP A 12 -19.12 -8.26 -14.56
C ASP A 12 -18.73 -7.50 -13.28
N GLN A 13 -19.64 -6.67 -12.75
CA GLN A 13 -19.43 -5.97 -11.49
C GLN A 13 -19.34 -6.93 -10.30
N HIS A 14 -20.14 -8.00 -10.29
CA HIS A 14 -20.12 -8.98 -9.23
C HIS A 14 -18.80 -9.78 -9.22
N GLU A 15 -18.32 -10.24 -10.38
CA GLU A 15 -17.03 -10.94 -10.49
C GLU A 15 -15.84 -10.03 -10.10
N HIS A 16 -15.88 -8.76 -10.50
CA HIS A 16 -14.88 -7.77 -10.10
C HIS A 16 -14.86 -7.59 -8.57
N ASP A 17 -16.02 -7.46 -7.95
CA ASP A 17 -16.15 -7.26 -6.51
C ASP A 17 -15.66 -8.48 -5.71
N ASP A 18 -16.02 -9.69 -6.17
CA ASP A 18 -15.51 -10.94 -5.60
C ASP A 18 -13.98 -11.04 -5.71
N GLY A 19 -13.41 -10.59 -6.84
CA GLY A 19 -11.98 -10.53 -7.07
C GLY A 19 -11.23 -9.59 -6.11
N ILE A 20 -11.82 -8.43 -5.82
CA ILE A 20 -11.27 -7.49 -4.82
C ILE A 20 -11.36 -8.10 -3.42
N MET A 21 -12.51 -8.65 -3.04
CA MET A 21 -12.68 -9.23 -1.71
C MET A 21 -11.74 -10.40 -1.45
N ALA A 22 -11.57 -11.29 -2.43
CA ALA A 22 -10.60 -12.38 -2.34
C ALA A 22 -9.16 -11.85 -2.14
N PHE A 23 -8.80 -10.74 -2.80
CA PHE A 23 -7.49 -10.12 -2.65
C PHE A 23 -7.30 -9.49 -1.25
N ILE A 24 -8.34 -8.83 -0.72
CA ILE A 24 -8.33 -8.29 0.65
C ILE A 24 -8.16 -9.39 1.70
N ILE A 25 -8.87 -10.52 1.54
CA ILE A 25 -8.73 -11.69 2.42
C ILE A 25 -7.31 -12.26 2.35
N ALA A 26 -6.74 -12.38 1.15
CA ALA A 26 -5.36 -12.85 0.98
C ALA A 26 -4.34 -11.93 1.67
N ILE A 27 -4.53 -10.61 1.60
CA ILE A 27 -3.67 -9.65 2.31
C ILE A 27 -3.83 -9.80 3.82
N HIS A 28 -5.06 -9.92 4.34
CA HIS A 28 -5.30 -10.13 5.76
C HIS A 28 -4.58 -11.37 6.28
N ASN A 29 -4.77 -12.52 5.61
CA ASN A 29 -4.15 -13.79 6.02
C ASN A 29 -2.62 -13.70 5.98
N PHE A 30 -2.05 -13.06 4.95
CA PHE A 30 -0.60 -12.86 4.88
C PHE A 30 -0.07 -12.02 6.04
N LEU A 31 -0.79 -10.96 6.44
CA LEU A 31 -0.41 -10.10 7.55
C LEU A 31 -0.54 -10.84 8.90
N GLU A 32 -1.59 -11.65 9.07
CA GLU A 32 -1.79 -12.51 10.23
C GLU A 32 -0.67 -13.57 10.36
N ASP A 33 -0.26 -14.19 9.24
CA ASP A 33 0.84 -15.16 9.14
C ASP A 33 2.25 -14.55 9.43
N LEU A 34 2.36 -13.23 9.62
CA LEU A 34 3.60 -12.61 10.10
C LEU A 34 3.74 -12.69 11.62
N ASP A 35 2.66 -12.95 12.36
CA ASP A 35 2.62 -13.09 13.83
C ASP A 35 3.39 -11.96 14.57
N ASP A 36 3.09 -10.72 14.19
CA ASP A 36 3.69 -9.53 14.79
C ASP A 36 2.71 -8.82 15.73
N ILE A 37 3.19 -8.46 16.93
CA ILE A 37 2.36 -7.84 17.97
C ILE A 37 1.75 -6.51 17.53
N HIS A 38 2.45 -5.71 16.72
CA HIS A 38 1.92 -4.46 16.21
C HIS A 38 0.88 -4.74 15.13
N LEU A 39 1.13 -5.65 14.19
CA LEU A 39 0.13 -6.02 13.19
C LEU A 39 -1.17 -6.53 13.81
N ASN A 40 -1.10 -7.37 14.84
CA ASN A 40 -2.30 -7.88 15.53
C ASN A 40 -3.21 -6.76 16.06
N ILE A 41 -2.62 -5.66 16.54
CA ILE A 41 -3.38 -4.48 16.97
C ILE A 41 -4.10 -3.84 15.78
N PHE A 42 -3.44 -3.70 14.63
CA PHE A 42 -4.04 -3.11 13.42
C PHE A 42 -5.15 -4.02 12.85
N LEU A 43 -4.91 -5.33 12.80
CA LEU A 43 -5.87 -6.32 12.29
C LEU A 43 -7.15 -6.39 13.12
N ALA A 44 -7.12 -6.03 14.40
CA ALA A 44 -8.34 -5.89 15.21
C ALA A 44 -9.31 -4.80 14.70
N ASP A 45 -8.83 -3.87 13.86
CA ASP A 45 -9.63 -2.83 13.22
C ASP A 45 -9.98 -3.15 11.76
N TRP A 46 -9.63 -4.35 11.28
CA TRP A 46 -9.89 -4.77 9.91
C TRP A 46 -11.40 -4.81 9.62
N PRO A 47 -11.85 -4.35 8.44
CA PRO A 47 -13.27 -4.38 8.08
C PRO A 47 -13.84 -5.79 8.04
N ALA A 48 -15.14 -5.91 8.33
CA ALA A 48 -15.85 -7.18 8.18
C ALA A 48 -15.89 -7.65 6.72
N ALA A 49 -15.91 -8.96 6.51
CA ALA A 49 -15.88 -9.60 5.18
C ALA A 49 -17.09 -9.29 4.29
N ASN A 50 -18.17 -8.72 4.85
CA ASN A 50 -19.39 -8.34 4.10
C ASN A 50 -19.47 -6.82 3.83
N CYS A 51 -18.34 -6.12 3.86
CA CYS A 51 -18.29 -4.69 3.54
C CYS A 51 -18.69 -4.43 2.08
N ARG A 52 -19.36 -3.30 1.85
CA ARG A 52 -19.71 -2.85 0.50
C ARG A 52 -18.48 -2.28 -0.18
N ILE A 53 -18.30 -2.62 -1.45
CA ILE A 53 -17.25 -2.06 -2.28
C ILE A 53 -17.71 -0.71 -2.83
N ARG A 54 -16.89 0.31 -2.60
CA ARG A 54 -17.03 1.64 -3.19
C ARG A 54 -16.35 1.64 -4.56
N PRO A 55 -17.01 2.12 -5.62
CA PRO A 55 -16.34 2.34 -6.90
C PRO A 55 -15.18 3.32 -6.74
N VAL A 56 -14.05 2.98 -7.33
CA VAL A 56 -12.88 3.87 -7.45
C VAL A 56 -12.60 4.11 -8.93
N VAL A 57 -12.16 5.31 -9.27
CA VAL A 57 -11.75 5.61 -10.66
C VAL A 57 -10.30 5.16 -10.83
N PRO A 58 -10.01 4.17 -11.69
CA PRO A 58 -8.65 3.72 -11.89
C PRO A 58 -7.76 4.84 -12.39
N HIS A 59 -6.53 4.89 -11.89
CA HIS A 59 -5.54 5.89 -12.27
C HIS A 59 -4.16 5.28 -12.18
N ALA A 60 -3.41 5.27 -13.28
CA ALA A 60 -2.06 4.73 -13.34
C ALA A 60 -1.01 5.83 -13.15
N LEU A 61 0.17 5.46 -12.63
CA LEU A 61 1.31 6.36 -12.43
C LEU A 61 2.58 5.81 -13.09
N PRO A 62 3.56 6.67 -13.44
CA PRO A 62 4.82 6.25 -14.05
C PRO A 62 5.61 5.21 -13.22
N VAL A 63 5.49 5.27 -11.89
CA VAL A 63 6.16 4.34 -10.97
C VAL A 63 5.76 2.87 -11.20
N LEU A 64 4.61 2.61 -11.82
CA LEU A 64 4.17 1.23 -12.13
C LEU A 64 5.07 0.53 -13.15
N SER A 65 5.92 1.27 -13.86
CA SER A 65 7.01 0.67 -14.67
C SER A 65 7.98 -0.19 -13.85
N TRP A 66 8.03 -0.01 -12.52
CA TRP A 66 8.82 -0.84 -11.59
C TRP A 66 8.10 -2.11 -11.13
N MET A 67 6.80 -2.28 -11.42
CA MET A 67 6.02 -3.44 -10.98
C MET A 67 6.62 -4.79 -11.45
N PRO A 68 7.12 -4.95 -12.69
CA PRO A 68 7.76 -6.20 -13.11
C PRO A 68 9.00 -6.57 -12.27
N GLU A 69 9.82 -5.59 -11.91
CA GLU A 69 10.98 -5.85 -11.04
C GLU A 69 10.54 -6.11 -9.59
N ALA A 70 9.49 -5.44 -9.11
CA ALA A 70 8.90 -5.74 -7.80
C ALA A 70 8.36 -7.18 -7.74
N VAL A 71 7.67 -7.66 -8.79
CA VAL A 71 7.25 -9.07 -8.92
C VAL A 71 8.43 -10.03 -8.87
N LYS A 72 9.49 -9.73 -9.63
CA LYS A 72 10.69 -10.59 -9.71
C LYS A 72 11.47 -10.64 -8.39
N THR A 73 11.51 -9.54 -7.65
CA THR A 73 12.28 -9.41 -6.40
C THR A 73 11.47 -9.76 -5.16
N ALA A 74 10.13 -9.80 -5.26
CA ALA A 74 9.29 -10.35 -4.23
C ALA A 74 9.67 -11.82 -4.01
N GLY A 75 10.04 -12.16 -2.78
CA GLY A 75 10.29 -13.55 -2.43
C GLY A 75 9.01 -14.40 -2.44
N LYS A 76 9.17 -15.72 -2.34
CA LYS A 76 8.05 -16.68 -2.41
C LYS A 76 6.90 -16.40 -1.44
N LYS A 77 7.17 -15.84 -0.25
CA LYS A 77 6.13 -15.59 0.76
C LYS A 77 5.07 -14.58 0.29
N ALA A 78 5.45 -13.57 -0.49
CA ALA A 78 4.53 -12.55 -1.00
C ALA A 78 4.21 -12.68 -2.49
N GLU A 79 4.71 -13.72 -3.17
CA GLU A 79 4.57 -13.92 -4.60
C GLU A 79 3.11 -13.84 -5.08
N SER A 80 2.18 -14.50 -4.37
CA SER A 80 0.76 -14.47 -4.71
C SER A 80 0.15 -13.07 -4.62
N ILE A 81 0.46 -12.32 -3.55
CA ILE A 81 -0.03 -10.96 -3.33
C ILE A 81 0.53 -10.00 -4.38
N VAL A 82 1.84 -10.07 -4.64
CA VAL A 82 2.50 -9.16 -5.59
C VAL A 82 2.08 -9.46 -7.03
N ASN A 83 1.95 -10.73 -7.41
CA ASN A 83 1.42 -11.11 -8.73
C ASN A 83 -0.04 -10.66 -8.90
N LYS A 84 -0.87 -10.84 -7.86
CA LYS A 84 -2.26 -10.38 -7.90
C LYS A 84 -2.34 -8.86 -8.01
N LEU A 85 -1.57 -8.12 -7.21
CA LEU A 85 -1.45 -6.66 -7.32
C LEU A 85 -1.05 -6.24 -8.74
N ALA A 86 -0.02 -6.87 -9.32
CA ALA A 86 0.45 -6.55 -10.66
C ALA A 86 -0.64 -6.79 -11.72
N SER A 87 -1.41 -7.87 -11.60
CA SER A 87 -2.53 -8.17 -12.50
C SER A 87 -3.69 -7.18 -12.40
N LEU A 88 -3.87 -6.56 -11.23
CA LEU A 88 -4.93 -5.61 -10.93
C LEU A 88 -4.46 -4.15 -10.93
N ALA A 89 -3.18 -3.88 -11.23
CA ALA A 89 -2.60 -2.56 -11.01
C ALA A 89 -3.36 -1.44 -11.75
N ASN A 90 -3.84 -1.72 -12.96
CA ASN A 90 -4.61 -0.77 -13.77
C ASN A 90 -6.09 -0.62 -13.35
N GLN A 91 -6.54 -1.35 -12.33
CA GLN A 91 -7.90 -1.26 -11.77
C GLN A 91 -7.94 -0.39 -10.50
N PHE A 92 -6.77 -0.06 -9.94
CA PHE A 92 -6.68 0.73 -8.72
C PHE A 92 -6.45 2.23 -9.00
N ALA A 93 -6.83 3.05 -8.03
CA ALA A 93 -6.60 4.49 -8.03
C ALA A 93 -5.22 4.79 -7.40
N TRP A 94 -4.15 4.75 -8.20
CA TRP A 94 -2.83 5.14 -7.72
C TRP A 94 -2.74 6.66 -7.56
N GLY A 95 -2.17 7.10 -6.45
CA GLY A 95 -2.07 8.50 -6.07
C GLY A 95 -0.66 8.89 -5.63
N GLN A 96 -0.48 10.20 -5.53
CA GLN A 96 0.71 10.84 -4.99
C GLN A 96 0.25 11.88 -3.97
N THR A 97 0.88 11.90 -2.80
CA THR A 97 0.58 12.89 -1.75
C THR A 97 1.27 14.23 -2.02
N TYR A 98 2.40 14.18 -2.71
CA TYR A 98 3.30 15.32 -2.91
C TYR A 98 3.23 15.83 -4.33
N SER A 99 3.54 17.11 -4.50
CA SER A 99 3.64 17.74 -5.82
C SER A 99 5.10 17.85 -6.28
N THR A 100 5.27 18.36 -7.50
CA THR A 100 6.59 18.68 -8.07
C THR A 100 7.31 19.75 -7.26
N GLU A 101 6.57 20.62 -6.58
CA GLU A 101 7.12 21.67 -5.72
C GLU A 101 7.64 21.09 -4.40
N ASP A 102 7.03 20.01 -3.90
CA ASP A 102 7.47 19.34 -2.68
C ASP A 102 8.79 18.58 -2.94
N PHE A 103 8.84 17.70 -3.96
CA PHE A 103 9.95 16.75 -4.14
C PHE A 103 10.52 16.65 -5.56
N GLY A 104 10.04 17.45 -6.51
CA GLY A 104 10.50 17.43 -7.88
C GLY A 104 9.97 16.26 -8.71
N ILE A 105 10.07 16.41 -10.04
CA ILE A 105 9.53 15.43 -10.99
C ILE A 105 10.18 14.05 -10.87
N GLY A 106 11.51 14.00 -10.62
CA GLY A 106 12.24 12.74 -10.52
C GLY A 106 11.80 11.87 -9.34
N PHE A 107 11.32 12.49 -8.25
CA PHE A 107 10.70 11.75 -7.15
C PHE A 107 9.33 11.19 -7.58
N LEU A 108 8.47 12.02 -8.17
CA LEU A 108 7.13 11.62 -8.59
C LEU A 108 7.12 10.54 -9.68
N GLU A 109 8.12 10.48 -10.55
CA GLU A 109 8.23 9.38 -11.53
C GLU A 109 8.46 8.01 -10.86
N LYS A 110 8.97 8.01 -9.63
CA LYS A 110 9.38 6.82 -8.88
C LYS A 110 8.62 6.64 -7.58
N TYR A 111 7.56 7.39 -7.33
CA TYR A 111 6.76 7.32 -6.11
C TYR A 111 5.28 7.20 -6.43
N GLY A 112 4.58 6.32 -5.72
CA GLY A 112 3.14 6.28 -5.73
C GLY A 112 2.61 5.31 -4.70
N TRP A 113 1.34 5.48 -4.35
CA TRP A 113 0.64 4.58 -3.45
C TRP A 113 -0.77 4.30 -3.99
N THR A 114 -1.37 3.21 -3.56
CA THR A 114 -2.81 2.97 -3.72
C THR A 114 -3.39 2.56 -2.38
N GLU A 115 -4.62 2.98 -2.09
CA GLU A 115 -5.34 2.60 -0.88
C GLU A 115 -6.40 1.55 -1.23
N LEU A 116 -6.40 0.42 -0.51
CA LEU A 116 -7.37 -0.65 -0.67
C LEU A 116 -8.48 -0.58 0.37
N ILE A 117 -8.10 -0.33 1.62
CA ILE A 117 -9.00 -0.13 2.75
C ILE A 117 -8.76 1.28 3.29
N GLY A 118 -9.84 2.02 3.55
CA GLY A 118 -9.77 3.32 4.20
C GLY A 118 -10.78 4.32 3.64
N MET A 119 -10.44 5.60 3.73
CA MET A 119 -11.32 6.69 3.31
C MET A 119 -11.32 6.95 1.81
N ARG A 120 -10.33 6.41 1.07
CA ARG A 120 -10.08 6.59 -0.37
C ARG A 120 -10.20 5.28 -1.18
N GLY A 121 -9.94 4.13 -0.57
CA GLY A 121 -9.93 2.83 -1.26
C GLY A 121 -11.30 2.21 -1.59
N PRO A 122 -11.35 1.08 -2.32
CA PRO A 122 -12.59 0.35 -2.59
C PRO A 122 -13.28 -0.15 -1.32
N ILE A 123 -12.55 -0.51 -0.27
CA ILE A 123 -13.13 -0.94 1.00
C ILE A 123 -13.15 0.25 1.98
N THR A 124 -14.35 0.64 2.42
CA THR A 124 -14.48 1.81 3.30
C THR A 124 -14.12 1.46 4.74
N SER A 125 -13.25 2.25 5.36
CA SER A 125 -12.97 2.19 6.80
C SER A 125 -12.51 3.55 7.32
N ASN A 126 -12.96 3.90 8.53
CA ASN A 126 -12.49 5.05 9.29
C ASN A 126 -11.65 4.66 10.52
N ARG A 127 -11.37 3.35 10.69
CA ARG A 127 -10.58 2.81 11.81
C ARG A 127 -9.17 2.40 11.39
N ILE A 128 -9.05 1.92 10.16
CA ILE A 128 -7.78 1.49 9.55
C ILE A 128 -7.73 1.97 8.11
N ALA A 129 -6.54 2.34 7.64
CA ALA A 129 -6.24 2.39 6.21
C ALA A 129 -5.18 1.34 5.88
N CYS A 130 -5.33 0.65 4.75
CA CYS A 130 -4.36 -0.33 4.26
C CYS A 130 -4.22 -0.20 2.75
N GLY A 131 -2.99 -0.25 2.26
CA GLY A 131 -2.71 -0.14 0.85
C GLY A 131 -1.27 -0.51 0.50
N PHE A 132 -0.87 -0.17 -0.71
CA PHE A 132 0.48 -0.39 -1.19
C PHE A 132 1.20 0.92 -1.43
N LEU A 133 2.48 0.97 -1.07
CA LEU A 133 3.43 2.00 -1.48
C LEU A 133 4.43 1.34 -2.45
N ILE A 134 4.74 2.04 -3.54
CA ILE A 134 5.83 1.68 -4.44
C ILE A 134 6.85 2.83 -4.54
N LEU A 135 8.13 2.49 -4.36
CA LEU A 135 9.26 3.34 -4.68
C LEU A 135 10.10 2.65 -5.76
N GLY A 136 10.48 3.38 -6.81
CA GLY A 136 11.46 2.92 -7.78
C GLY A 136 12.83 2.68 -7.14
N SER A 137 13.84 2.33 -7.95
CA SER A 137 15.21 2.22 -7.45
C SER A 137 15.92 3.58 -7.39
N GLN A 138 16.97 3.66 -6.58
CA GLN A 138 17.83 4.84 -6.40
C GLN A 138 17.01 6.10 -6.08
N ILE A 139 16.20 6.01 -5.03
CA ILE A 139 15.38 7.12 -4.56
C ILE A 139 15.37 7.13 -3.03
N GLU A 140 15.34 8.34 -2.48
CA GLU A 140 15.05 8.58 -1.08
C GLU A 140 13.66 9.18 -0.98
N TYR A 141 12.83 8.59 -0.14
CA TYR A 141 11.62 9.22 0.38
C TYR A 141 12.03 9.97 1.65
N PRO A 142 12.08 11.33 1.60
CA PRO A 142 12.62 12.14 2.67
C PRO A 142 11.94 11.90 4.01
N ARG A 143 12.61 12.33 5.06
CA ARG A 143 12.12 12.22 6.43
C ARG A 143 10.75 12.91 6.58
N HIS A 144 9.80 12.16 7.11
CA HIS A 144 8.44 12.64 7.32
C HIS A 144 7.80 12.02 8.57
N SER A 145 6.72 12.63 9.03
CA SER A 145 5.93 12.13 10.16
C SER A 145 4.45 12.47 10.00
N HIS A 146 3.58 11.71 10.67
CA HIS A 146 2.13 11.92 10.67
C HIS A 146 1.57 11.47 12.02
N ALA A 147 0.33 11.86 12.34
CA ALA A 147 -0.27 11.56 13.64
C ALA A 147 -0.80 10.13 13.75
N ALA A 148 -1.06 9.46 12.63
CA ALA A 148 -1.48 8.07 12.63
C ALA A 148 -0.33 7.16 13.11
N GLU A 149 -0.69 6.08 13.78
CA GLU A 149 0.26 4.97 13.94
C GLU A 149 0.38 4.27 12.60
N GLU A 150 1.56 3.78 12.27
CA GLU A 150 1.79 3.10 11.00
C GLU A 150 2.61 1.81 11.19
N VAL A 151 2.27 0.81 10.38
CA VAL A 151 3.13 -0.33 10.13
C VAL A 151 3.38 -0.44 8.64
N TYR A 152 4.65 -0.49 8.26
CA TYR A 152 5.05 -0.94 6.93
C TYR A 152 5.43 -2.42 6.95
N VAL A 153 5.05 -3.15 5.91
CA VAL A 153 5.55 -4.50 5.63
C VAL A 153 6.20 -4.49 4.24
N PRO A 154 7.54 -4.43 4.14
CA PRO A 154 8.24 -4.52 2.87
C PRO A 154 8.00 -5.89 2.23
N LEU A 155 7.56 -5.92 0.97
CA LEU A 155 7.38 -7.15 0.19
C LEU A 155 8.59 -7.43 -0.72
N THR A 156 9.38 -6.40 -0.98
CA THR A 156 10.66 -6.47 -1.70
C THR A 156 11.79 -5.95 -0.82
N GLY A 157 13.03 -6.30 -1.16
CA GLY A 157 14.19 -5.86 -0.41
C GLY A 157 15.49 -6.56 -0.82
N PRO A 158 16.61 -6.20 -0.19
CA PRO A 158 16.69 -5.27 0.94
C PRO A 158 16.42 -3.81 0.56
N THR A 159 15.89 -3.03 1.51
CA THR A 159 15.72 -1.57 1.40
C THR A 159 16.16 -0.90 2.71
N LEU A 160 16.51 0.38 2.65
CA LEU A 160 17.03 1.13 3.80
C LEU A 160 15.91 1.95 4.46
N TRP A 161 15.89 1.94 5.78
CA TRP A 161 14.87 2.59 6.59
C TRP A 161 15.50 3.36 7.73
N MET A 162 14.94 4.52 8.06
CA MET A 162 15.34 5.32 9.21
C MET A 162 14.10 5.66 10.04
N ARG A 163 14.24 5.62 11.37
CA ARG A 163 13.14 5.87 12.33
C ARG A 163 13.64 6.62 13.54
N GLY A 164 12.99 7.73 13.88
CA GLY A 164 13.41 8.64 14.93
C GLY A 164 14.81 9.18 14.62
N ASN A 165 15.66 9.32 15.63
CA ASN A 165 17.03 9.82 15.46
C ASN A 165 18.06 8.69 15.24
N LYS A 166 17.61 7.52 14.76
CA LYS A 166 18.47 6.37 14.50
C LYS A 166 19.08 6.45 13.11
N ASP A 167 20.21 5.78 12.94
CA ASP A 167 20.84 5.61 11.63
C ASP A 167 19.98 4.78 10.67
N TRP A 168 20.32 4.83 9.39
CA TRP A 168 19.73 3.99 8.35
C TRP A 168 20.01 2.51 8.63
N GLU A 169 18.97 1.69 8.57
CA GLU A 169 19.01 0.25 8.77
C GLU A 169 18.51 -0.47 7.53
N SER A 170 19.25 -1.48 7.08
CA SER A 170 18.79 -2.37 6.01
C SER A 170 17.73 -3.32 6.55
N ARG A 171 16.58 -3.37 5.89
CA ARG A 171 15.46 -4.23 6.25
C ARG A 171 15.27 -5.32 5.21
N THR A 172 15.17 -6.55 5.69
CA THR A 172 14.75 -7.69 4.86
C THR A 172 13.24 -7.66 4.63
N PRO A 173 12.75 -8.23 3.52
CA PRO A 173 11.31 -8.38 3.29
C PRO A 173 10.60 -9.09 4.45
N TYR A 174 9.30 -8.80 4.61
CA TYR A 174 8.34 -9.42 5.51
C TYR A 174 8.56 -9.18 7.00
N LEU A 175 9.49 -8.31 7.36
CA LEU A 175 9.63 -7.84 8.74
C LEU A 175 8.83 -6.55 8.93
N PRO A 176 7.78 -6.54 9.77
CA PRO A 176 7.00 -5.34 10.03
C PRO A 176 7.84 -4.23 10.68
N ILE A 177 7.58 -2.99 10.25
CA ILE A 177 8.27 -1.80 10.73
C ILE A 177 7.22 -0.88 11.34
N TYR A 178 7.11 -0.92 12.66
CA TYR A 178 6.20 -0.05 13.41
C TYR A 178 6.74 1.38 13.54
N HIS A 179 5.86 2.34 13.31
CA HIS A 179 6.02 3.77 13.53
C HIS A 179 4.97 4.23 14.54
N ALA A 180 5.44 4.62 15.73
CA ALA A 180 4.60 5.27 16.73
C ALA A 180 4.10 6.64 16.22
N PRO A 181 3.01 7.20 16.80
CA PRO A 181 2.48 8.49 16.35
C PRO A 181 3.57 9.56 16.32
N ARG A 182 3.66 10.29 15.20
CA ARG A 182 4.62 11.38 14.97
C ARG A 182 6.10 10.98 15.06
N VAL A 183 6.45 9.69 15.06
CA VAL A 183 7.86 9.31 14.95
C VAL A 183 8.33 9.60 13.52
N PRO A 184 9.37 10.42 13.32
CA PRO A 184 9.85 10.68 11.97
C PRO A 184 10.45 9.43 11.37
N HIS A 185 10.24 9.22 10.08
CA HIS A 185 10.75 8.07 9.36
C HIS A 185 11.09 8.43 7.92
N ALA A 186 12.03 7.70 7.35
CA ALA A 186 12.49 7.88 5.97
C ALA A 186 12.80 6.52 5.35
N MET A 187 12.79 6.48 4.02
CA MET A 187 12.98 5.25 3.25
C MET A 187 13.95 5.53 2.11
N ARG A 188 14.82 4.59 1.80
CA ARG A 188 15.73 4.71 0.66
C ARG A 188 15.86 3.37 -0.05
N THR A 189 15.76 3.41 -1.37
CA THR A 189 16.03 2.28 -2.25
C THR A 189 17.38 2.45 -2.91
N GLU A 190 18.11 1.35 -3.05
CA GLU A 190 19.34 1.31 -3.82
C GLU A 190 19.03 0.71 -5.20
N THR A 191 19.37 -0.55 -5.45
CA THR A 191 19.10 -1.22 -6.74
C THR A 191 17.71 -1.84 -6.81
N VAL A 192 17.17 -2.31 -5.68
CA VAL A 192 15.88 -2.99 -5.59
C VAL A 192 14.77 -1.95 -5.34
N PRO A 193 13.70 -1.91 -6.16
CA PRO A 193 12.55 -1.06 -5.86
C PRO A 193 11.84 -1.54 -4.59
N LEU A 194 11.22 -0.61 -3.86
CA LEU A 194 10.38 -0.97 -2.72
C LEU A 194 8.94 -1.18 -3.20
N LEU A 195 8.36 -2.32 -2.88
CA LEU A 195 6.92 -2.50 -2.76
C LEU A 195 6.63 -2.87 -1.30
N ALA A 196 5.75 -2.12 -0.65
CA ALA A 196 5.39 -2.37 0.74
C ALA A 196 3.88 -2.28 0.93
N LEU A 197 3.34 -3.11 1.82
CA LEU A 197 2.05 -2.81 2.44
C LEU A 197 2.26 -1.71 3.47
N TYR A 198 1.35 -0.75 3.53
CA TYR A 198 1.22 0.18 4.65
C TYR A 198 -0.10 -0.05 5.35
N LEU A 199 -0.10 0.07 6.67
CA LEU A 199 -1.30 0.08 7.50
C LEU A 199 -1.25 1.31 8.41
N TRP A 200 -2.32 2.08 8.45
CA TRP A 200 -2.49 3.23 9.35
C TRP A 200 -3.66 3.00 10.29
N ARG A 201 -3.51 3.39 11.56
CA ARG A 201 -4.61 3.42 12.54
C ARG A 201 -4.51 4.64 13.45
N GLY A 202 -5.66 5.05 13.99
CA GLY A 202 -5.73 6.21 14.88
C GLY A 202 -5.44 7.55 14.18
N GLY A 203 -5.77 8.66 14.84
CA GLY A 203 -5.58 9.98 14.27
C GLY A 203 -6.40 10.22 12.99
N ASN A 204 -5.85 11.04 12.08
CA ASN A 204 -6.45 11.37 10.79
C ASN A 204 -5.84 10.48 9.69
N LEU A 205 -6.59 9.49 9.21
CA LEU A 205 -6.13 8.52 8.20
C LEU A 205 -5.89 9.10 6.80
N ILE A 206 -6.21 10.37 6.58
CA ILE A 206 -5.96 11.09 5.33
C ILE A 206 -5.04 12.31 5.53
N GLU A 207 -4.33 12.37 6.66
CA GLU A 207 -3.35 13.43 6.93
C GLU A 207 -2.22 13.38 5.89
N LYS A 208 -1.89 14.54 5.30
CA LYS A 208 -0.63 14.71 4.56
C LYS A 208 0.51 14.75 5.58
N SER A 209 1.49 13.87 5.42
CA SER A 209 2.65 13.82 6.31
C SER A 209 3.40 15.16 6.35
N HIS A 210 3.89 15.52 7.52
CA HIS A 210 4.81 16.64 7.73
C HIS A 210 6.20 16.23 7.26
N ILE A 211 6.82 17.05 6.40
CA ILE A 211 8.19 16.85 5.91
C ILE A 211 9.16 17.58 6.82
N GLU A 212 10.27 16.93 7.17
CA GLU A 212 11.35 17.48 8.02
C GLU A 212 12.60 17.82 7.23
#